data_AF-X1UC34-F1
#
_entry.id   AF-X1UC34-F1
#
_cell.length_a   1.000
_cell.length_b   1.000
_cell.length_c   1.000
_cell.angle_alpha   90.00
_cell.angle_beta   90.00
_cell.angle_gamma   90.00
#
_symmetry.space_group_name_H-M   'P 1'
#
loop_
_entity.id
_entity.type
_entity.pdbx_description
1 polymer ?
#
loop_
_entity_poly.entity_id
_entity_poly.type
_entity_poly.pdbx_seq_one_letter_code
_entity_poly.pdbx_strand_id
1 'polypeptide(L)'
;RGLQQIMFDAYDYPEELHQLMGILRDGTLAKLDFLEKNALLSLNNDGIRVHPCGLGYTRELPQKDFDGKTVRTCDMWGCCESQETVGFSPDMFAEFVFPYQLPILERFGLNHYGCCEPLDKRWHIIRNTPRLRRVSVSPWANRADMADKLGDQYIYVLRPHPIDLAVPSLNEERIRTGLRRALQITRNCHVQIVMTDNHTIGNNPQNVIRWCQIAREEAEAI
;
A
#
# COMPACT_ATOMS: atom_id res chain seq x y z
N ARG A 1 -15.45 2.70 20.70
CA ARG A 1 -14.11 2.71 21.32
C ARG A 1 -13.18 3.50 20.40
N GLY A 2 -12.23 4.27 20.93
CA GLY A 2 -11.20 4.95 20.14
C GLY A 2 -9.93 4.11 20.01
N LEU A 3 -8.95 4.60 19.25
CA LEU A 3 -7.70 3.87 18.97
C LEU A 3 -6.92 3.54 20.25
N GLN A 4 -6.83 4.49 21.19
CA GLN A 4 -6.14 4.27 22.45
C GLN A 4 -6.79 3.13 23.25
N GLN A 5 -8.12 3.02 23.26
CA GLN A 5 -8.80 1.92 23.95
C GLN A 5 -8.49 0.58 23.28
N ILE A 6 -8.45 0.52 21.95
CA ILE A 6 -8.07 -0.70 21.22
C ILE A 6 -6.65 -1.16 21.60
N MET A 7 -5.73 -0.22 21.83
CA MET A 7 -4.37 -0.54 22.27
C MET A 7 -4.32 -1.17 23.67
N PHE A 8 -5.19 -0.72 24.59
CA PHE A 8 -5.33 -1.34 25.91
C PHE A 8 -6.05 -2.69 25.83
N ASP A 9 -7.09 -2.80 24.99
CA ASP A 9 -7.86 -4.02 24.82
C ASP A 9 -7.01 -5.20 24.32
N ALA A 10 -5.96 -4.94 23.55
CA ALA A 10 -5.01 -5.98 23.14
C ALA A 10 -4.31 -6.67 24.34
N TYR A 11 -4.28 -6.02 25.51
CA TYR A 11 -3.74 -6.58 26.74
C TYR A 11 -4.84 -6.96 27.75
N ASP A 12 -5.81 -6.07 27.98
CA ASP A 12 -6.84 -6.24 29.01
C ASP A 12 -7.98 -7.18 28.57
N TYR A 13 -8.30 -7.20 27.27
CA TYR A 13 -9.47 -7.89 26.67
C TYR A 13 -9.12 -8.55 25.31
N PRO A 14 -8.08 -9.41 25.25
CA PRO A 14 -7.57 -9.93 23.97
C PRO A 14 -8.61 -10.80 23.25
N GLU A 15 -9.41 -11.59 23.97
CA GLU A 15 -10.43 -12.44 23.37
C GLU A 15 -11.54 -11.61 22.70
N GLU A 16 -11.99 -10.54 23.36
CA GLU A 16 -12.98 -9.62 22.81
C GLU A 16 -12.43 -8.84 21.61
N LEU A 17 -11.14 -8.49 21.64
CA LEU A 17 -10.50 -7.88 20.48
C LEU A 17 -10.44 -8.85 19.30
N HIS A 18 -10.09 -10.12 19.52
CA HIS A 18 -10.16 -11.16 18.49
C HIS A 18 -11.58 -11.35 17.93
N GLN A 19 -12.61 -11.30 18.78
CA GLN A 19 -14.01 -11.36 18.35
C GLN A 19 -14.36 -10.16 17.48
N LEU A 20 -13.98 -8.95 17.88
CA LEU A 20 -14.20 -7.73 17.11
C LEU A 20 -13.54 -7.82 15.73
N MET A 21 -12.27 -8.24 15.67
CA MET A 21 -11.55 -8.39 14.41
C MET A 21 -12.17 -9.48 13.52
N GLY A 22 -12.70 -10.55 14.12
CA GLY A 22 -13.49 -11.57 13.44
C GLY A 22 -14.74 -11.00 12.79
N ILE A 23 -15.52 -10.20 13.52
CA ILE A 23 -16.72 -9.52 13.00
C ILE A 23 -16.38 -8.61 11.82
N LEU A 24 -15.29 -7.83 11.92
CA LEU A 24 -14.85 -6.94 10.84
C LEU A 24 -14.42 -7.70 9.59
N ARG A 25 -13.67 -8.79 9.76
CA ARG A 25 -13.30 -9.69 8.66
C ARG A 25 -14.53 -10.29 8.00
N ASP A 26 -15.41 -10.92 8.78
CA ASP A 26 -16.56 -11.66 8.27
C ASP A 26 -17.57 -10.73 7.60
N GLY A 27 -17.78 -9.54 8.17
CA GLY A 27 -18.59 -8.49 7.55
C GLY A 27 -17.99 -7.98 6.23
N THR A 28 -16.67 -7.86 6.14
CA THR A 28 -15.99 -7.47 4.89
C THR A 28 -16.13 -8.55 3.82
N LEU A 29 -15.93 -9.83 4.18
CA LEU A 29 -16.11 -10.95 3.26
C LEU A 29 -17.55 -11.05 2.76
N ALA A 30 -18.53 -10.94 3.65
CA ALA A 30 -19.95 -10.94 3.28
C ALA A 30 -20.31 -9.77 2.35
N LYS A 31 -19.70 -8.59 2.55
CA LYS A 31 -19.85 -7.45 1.64
C LYS A 31 -19.26 -7.78 0.26
N LEU A 32 -18.07 -8.37 0.19
CA LEU A 32 -17.47 -8.77 -1.09
C LEU A 32 -18.35 -9.80 -1.82
N ASP A 33 -18.88 -10.80 -1.12
CA ASP A 33 -19.79 -11.80 -1.68
C ASP A 33 -21.07 -11.15 -2.22
N PHE A 34 -21.63 -10.20 -1.48
CA PHE A 34 -22.79 -9.44 -1.94
C PHE A 34 -22.47 -8.65 -3.22
N LEU A 35 -21.35 -7.93 -3.26
CA LEU A 35 -20.96 -7.13 -4.43
C LEU A 35 -20.73 -8.01 -5.66
N GLU A 36 -20.03 -9.14 -5.49
CA GLU A 36 -19.74 -10.09 -6.57
C GLU A 36 -21.03 -10.75 -7.09
N LYS A 37 -21.88 -11.27 -6.18
CA LYS A 37 -23.15 -11.94 -6.55
C LYS A 37 -24.12 -11.03 -7.28
N ASN A 38 -24.10 -9.74 -6.98
CA ASN A 38 -25.00 -8.75 -7.60
C ASN A 38 -24.34 -7.99 -8.76
N ALA A 39 -23.16 -8.43 -9.24
CA ALA A 39 -22.43 -7.79 -10.34
C ALA A 39 -22.16 -6.28 -10.11
N LEU A 40 -21.82 -5.91 -8.87
CA LEU A 40 -21.55 -4.53 -8.46
C LEU A 40 -20.04 -4.21 -8.39
N LEU A 41 -19.19 -5.16 -8.82
CA LEU A 41 -17.75 -4.96 -8.92
C LEU A 41 -17.37 -4.44 -10.31
N SER A 42 -16.28 -3.67 -10.36
CA SER A 42 -15.67 -3.16 -11.59
C SER A 42 -14.19 -3.50 -11.61
N LEU A 43 -13.63 -3.79 -12.78
CA LEU A 43 -12.20 -3.98 -12.93
C LEU A 43 -11.42 -2.74 -12.47
N ASN A 44 -10.23 -2.97 -11.92
CA ASN A 44 -9.31 -1.93 -11.44
C ASN A 44 -7.87 -2.21 -11.89
N ASN A 45 -7.71 -2.85 -13.05
CA ASN A 45 -6.43 -3.28 -13.64
C ASN A 45 -5.89 -2.31 -14.72
N ASP A 46 -6.40 -1.08 -14.75
CA ASP A 46 -6.13 -0.06 -15.76
C ASP A 46 -5.65 1.26 -15.12
N GLY A 47 -6.04 2.41 -15.68
CA GLY A 47 -5.75 3.74 -15.13
C GLY A 47 -6.50 4.09 -13.84
N ILE A 48 -7.32 3.18 -13.29
CA ILE A 48 -7.97 3.37 -12.00
C ILE A 48 -6.94 3.25 -10.87
N ARG A 49 -7.05 4.13 -9.87
CA ARG A 49 -6.20 4.10 -8.68
C ARG A 49 -6.50 2.86 -7.85
N VAL A 50 -5.45 2.12 -7.49
CA VAL A 50 -5.51 1.04 -6.49
C VAL A 50 -5.04 1.61 -5.16
N HIS A 51 -5.80 1.37 -4.10
CA HIS A 51 -5.44 1.85 -2.76
C HIS A 51 -4.19 1.12 -2.22
N PRO A 52 -3.35 1.76 -1.38
CA PRO A 52 -3.37 3.20 -1.06
C PRO A 52 -2.73 4.08 -2.13
N CYS A 53 -1.91 3.54 -3.02
CA CYS A 53 -1.23 4.33 -4.04
C CYS A 53 -0.94 3.53 -5.33
N GLY A 54 -0.80 4.28 -6.44
CA GLY A 54 -0.49 3.74 -7.76
C GLY A 54 -1.71 3.44 -8.64
N LEU A 55 -1.45 3.25 -9.94
CA LEU A 55 -2.45 2.90 -10.95
C LEU A 55 -2.52 1.39 -11.16
N GLY A 56 -3.69 0.88 -11.48
CA GLY A 56 -3.99 -0.55 -11.60
C GLY A 56 -3.32 -1.31 -12.76
N TYR A 57 -2.63 -0.63 -13.67
CA TYR A 57 -2.07 -1.24 -14.88
C TYR A 57 -1.36 -2.57 -14.63
N THR A 58 -1.87 -3.63 -15.24
CA THR A 58 -1.26 -4.95 -15.31
C THR A 58 -1.83 -5.74 -16.49
N ARG A 59 -1.08 -6.75 -16.95
CA ARG A 59 -1.55 -7.77 -17.91
C ARG A 59 -1.86 -9.11 -17.23
N GLU A 60 -1.61 -9.23 -15.93
CA GLU A 60 -1.89 -10.44 -15.13
C GLU A 60 -3.36 -10.53 -14.69
N LEU A 61 -4.11 -9.42 -14.76
CA LEU A 61 -5.53 -9.33 -14.48
C LEU A 61 -6.28 -8.81 -15.71
N PRO A 62 -7.55 -9.20 -15.92
CA PRO A 62 -8.33 -10.17 -15.14
C PRO A 62 -7.82 -11.62 -15.30
N GLN A 63 -8.41 -12.59 -14.61
CA GLN A 63 -8.00 -14.00 -14.73
C GLN A 63 -8.27 -14.53 -16.15
N LYS A 64 -7.53 -15.58 -16.53
CA LYS A 64 -7.64 -16.18 -17.87
C LYS A 64 -9.04 -16.71 -18.20
N ASP A 65 -9.80 -17.10 -17.17
CA ASP A 65 -11.16 -17.63 -17.26
C ASP A 65 -12.24 -16.54 -17.11
N PHE A 66 -11.86 -15.26 -17.08
CA PHE A 66 -12.82 -14.16 -16.98
C PHE A 66 -13.76 -14.11 -18.19
N ASP A 67 -15.06 -14.07 -17.92
CA ASP A 67 -16.13 -14.16 -18.93
C ASP A 67 -16.42 -12.83 -19.66
N GLY A 68 -15.76 -11.74 -19.25
CA GLY A 68 -15.95 -10.39 -19.80
C GLY A 68 -17.22 -9.69 -19.31
N LYS A 69 -17.99 -10.29 -18.40
CA LYS A 69 -19.32 -9.81 -17.98
C LYS A 69 -19.40 -9.58 -16.47
N THR A 70 -19.02 -10.56 -15.67
CA THR A 70 -19.20 -10.52 -14.22
C THR A 70 -17.86 -10.44 -13.54
N VAL A 71 -17.49 -9.25 -13.05
CA VAL A 71 -16.22 -9.05 -12.35
C VAL A 71 -16.25 -9.78 -11.01
N ARG A 72 -15.23 -10.61 -10.79
CA ARG A 72 -15.00 -11.30 -9.51
C ARG A 72 -13.85 -10.63 -8.75
N THR A 73 -13.83 -10.83 -7.44
CA THR A 73 -12.70 -10.39 -6.60
C THR A 73 -11.36 -10.90 -7.10
N CYS A 74 -11.29 -12.14 -7.62
CA CYS A 74 -10.06 -12.71 -8.17
C CYS A 74 -9.59 -12.05 -9.48
N ASP A 75 -10.44 -11.27 -10.16
CA ASP A 75 -10.11 -10.51 -11.37
C ASP A 75 -9.57 -9.10 -11.05
N MET A 76 -9.51 -8.74 -9.77
CA MET A 76 -9.18 -7.39 -9.29
C MET A 76 -7.88 -7.36 -8.47
N TRP A 77 -7.29 -6.18 -8.40
CA TRP A 77 -6.35 -5.83 -7.35
C TRP A 77 -7.05 -5.71 -6.01
N GLY A 78 -6.50 -6.38 -5.01
CA GLY A 78 -6.80 -6.18 -3.60
C GLY A 78 -5.76 -5.31 -2.91
N CYS A 79 -6.11 -4.84 -1.72
CA CYS A 79 -5.19 -4.09 -0.88
C CYS A 79 -5.50 -4.26 0.60
N CYS A 80 -4.47 -4.18 1.43
CA CYS A 80 -4.57 -3.97 2.88
C CYS A 80 -3.41 -3.10 3.36
N GLU A 81 -3.62 -2.46 4.50
CA GLU A 81 -2.63 -1.68 5.22
C GLU A 81 -2.96 -1.76 6.71
N SER A 82 -2.08 -1.24 7.57
CA SER A 82 -2.34 -1.17 9.00
C SER A 82 -1.64 0.02 9.65
N GLN A 83 -1.94 1.21 9.14
CA GLN A 83 -1.42 2.47 9.66
C GLN A 83 -1.86 2.73 11.11
N GLU A 84 -3.09 2.38 11.46
CA GLU A 84 -3.67 2.63 12.78
C GLU A 84 -2.95 1.84 13.86
N THR A 85 -2.34 0.71 13.51
CA THR A 85 -1.67 -0.17 14.46
C THR A 85 -0.16 0.05 14.50
N VAL A 86 0.39 1.14 13.97
CA VAL A 86 1.85 1.41 14.03
C VAL A 86 2.42 1.31 15.46
N GLY A 87 1.61 1.57 16.49
CA GLY A 87 1.98 1.38 17.89
C GLY A 87 2.13 -0.10 18.35
N PHE A 88 1.61 -1.07 17.59
CA PHE A 88 1.74 -2.49 17.89
C PHE A 88 3.13 -3.01 17.54
N SER A 89 3.66 -3.89 18.40
CA SER A 89 4.84 -4.69 18.06
C SER A 89 4.57 -5.58 16.83
N PRO A 90 5.61 -6.10 16.15
CA PRO A 90 5.41 -7.06 15.07
C PRO A 90 4.58 -8.28 15.50
N ASP A 91 4.79 -8.80 16.71
CA ASP A 91 4.06 -9.96 17.23
C ASP A 91 2.58 -9.64 17.46
N MET A 92 2.28 -8.48 18.06
CA MET A 92 0.89 -8.02 18.22
C MET A 92 0.20 -7.81 16.88
N PHE A 93 0.92 -7.33 15.86
CA PHE A 93 0.38 -7.21 14.51
C PHE A 93 0.13 -8.61 13.88
N ALA A 94 1.03 -9.57 14.09
CA ALA A 94 0.85 -10.96 13.65
C ALA A 94 -0.33 -11.66 14.33
N GLU A 95 -0.69 -11.26 15.55
CA GLU A 95 -1.76 -11.86 16.34
C GLU A 95 -3.11 -11.18 16.07
N PHE A 96 -3.18 -9.86 16.27
CA PHE A 96 -4.44 -9.13 16.32
C PHE A 96 -4.89 -8.54 14.98
N VAL A 97 -4.01 -8.50 13.96
CA VAL A 97 -4.32 -7.79 12.71
C VAL A 97 -4.21 -8.69 11.49
N PHE A 98 -3.00 -9.16 11.19
CA PHE A 98 -2.72 -9.84 9.92
C PHE A 98 -3.59 -11.09 9.66
N PRO A 99 -3.89 -11.95 10.66
CA PRO A 99 -4.73 -13.13 10.45
C PRO A 99 -6.16 -12.79 10.00
N TYR A 100 -6.63 -11.59 10.31
CA TYR A 100 -7.96 -11.12 9.93
C TYR A 100 -7.97 -10.45 8.55
N GLN A 101 -6.82 -9.93 8.10
CA GLN A 101 -6.65 -9.40 6.75
C GLN A 101 -6.44 -10.50 5.71
N LEU A 102 -5.75 -11.58 6.10
CA LEU A 102 -5.32 -12.64 5.19
C LEU A 102 -6.49 -13.26 4.39
N PRO A 103 -7.63 -13.66 4.99
CA PRO A 103 -8.76 -14.22 4.24
C PRO A 103 -9.40 -13.24 3.24
N ILE A 104 -9.32 -11.93 3.51
CA ILE A 104 -9.78 -10.90 2.58
C ILE A 104 -8.82 -10.82 1.39
N LEU A 105 -7.51 -10.77 1.65
CA LEU A 105 -6.47 -10.70 0.62
C LEU A 105 -6.45 -11.96 -0.28
N GLU A 106 -6.78 -13.12 0.28
CA GLU A 106 -6.90 -14.39 -0.46
C GLU A 106 -7.94 -14.38 -1.58
N ARG A 107 -8.92 -13.46 -1.52
CA ARG A 107 -9.95 -13.30 -2.56
C ARG A 107 -9.42 -12.65 -3.84
N PHE A 108 -8.40 -11.82 -3.75
CA PHE A 108 -7.98 -10.95 -4.84
C PHE A 108 -6.90 -11.58 -5.73
N GLY A 109 -6.93 -11.26 -7.02
CA GLY A 109 -6.00 -11.84 -8.00
C GLY A 109 -4.56 -11.36 -7.82
N LEU A 110 -4.37 -10.10 -7.44
CA LEU A 110 -3.08 -9.54 -7.05
C LEU A 110 -3.28 -8.64 -5.84
N ASN A 111 -2.26 -8.52 -5.00
CA ASN A 111 -2.35 -7.69 -3.79
C ASN A 111 -1.27 -6.60 -3.73
N HIS A 112 -1.68 -5.46 -3.19
CA HIS A 112 -0.84 -4.38 -2.71
C HIS A 112 -0.91 -4.34 -1.18
N TYR A 113 0.22 -4.29 -0.49
CA TYR A 113 0.24 -4.09 0.95
C TYR A 113 0.98 -2.82 1.37
N GLY A 114 0.40 -2.11 2.34
CA GLY A 114 1.03 -1.03 3.10
C GLY A 114 0.56 0.36 2.71
N CYS A 115 0.57 1.30 3.66
CA CYS A 115 0.31 2.73 3.45
C CYS A 115 1.46 3.62 3.97
N CYS A 116 1.34 4.13 5.21
CA CYS A 116 2.34 4.98 5.88
C CYS A 116 3.11 4.23 6.98
N GLU A 117 2.62 3.06 7.41
CA GLU A 117 3.27 2.25 8.42
C GLU A 117 4.67 1.79 7.98
N PRO A 118 5.64 1.70 8.90
CA PRO A 118 6.97 1.19 8.59
C PRO A 118 6.93 -0.34 8.46
N LEU A 119 7.02 -0.84 7.22
CA LEU A 119 6.90 -2.26 6.92
C LEU A 119 8.17 -3.08 7.20
N ASP A 120 9.32 -2.43 7.34
CA ASP A 120 10.63 -3.06 7.54
C ASP A 120 10.63 -4.07 8.68
N LYS A 121 9.97 -3.73 9.79
CA LYS A 121 9.85 -4.58 10.98
C LYS A 121 8.81 -5.69 10.85
N ARG A 122 7.80 -5.50 9.99
CA ARG A 122 6.66 -6.42 9.80
C ARG A 122 6.79 -7.28 8.55
N TRP A 123 7.86 -7.11 7.76
CA TRP A 123 8.01 -7.76 6.47
C TRP A 123 7.88 -9.28 6.52
N HIS A 124 8.45 -9.92 7.56
CA HIS A 124 8.39 -11.37 7.74
C HIS A 124 6.96 -11.92 7.90
N ILE A 125 6.00 -11.06 8.29
CA ILE A 125 4.57 -11.37 8.39
C ILE A 125 3.89 -11.03 7.06
N ILE A 126 4.12 -9.82 6.55
CA ILE A 126 3.43 -9.25 5.39
C ILE A 126 3.77 -10.01 4.09
N ARG A 127 4.99 -10.55 3.96
CA ARG A 127 5.40 -11.37 2.82
C ARG A 127 4.53 -12.61 2.61
N ASN A 128 3.74 -13.01 3.62
CA ASN A 128 2.78 -14.11 3.53
C ASN A 128 1.46 -13.69 2.84
N THR A 129 1.32 -12.42 2.47
CA THR A 129 0.18 -11.93 1.68
C THR A 129 0.14 -12.65 0.32
N PRO A 130 -0.99 -13.28 -0.05
CA PRO A 130 -1.08 -14.07 -1.27
C PRO A 130 -0.98 -13.18 -2.50
N ARG A 131 -0.22 -13.62 -3.51
CA ARG A 131 -0.08 -12.89 -4.80
C ARG A 131 0.29 -11.42 -4.61
N LEU A 132 1.08 -11.13 -3.56
CA LEU A 132 1.61 -9.81 -3.29
C LEU A 132 2.53 -9.40 -4.46
N ARG A 133 2.27 -8.22 -5.01
CA ARG A 133 3.08 -7.62 -6.09
C ARG A 133 3.60 -6.25 -5.74
N ARG A 134 2.85 -5.47 -4.96
CA ARG A 134 3.20 -4.08 -4.63
C ARG A 134 3.34 -3.93 -3.14
N VAL A 135 4.39 -3.23 -2.74
CA VAL A 135 4.67 -2.95 -1.34
C VAL A 135 4.93 -1.45 -1.20
N SER A 136 4.03 -0.75 -0.50
CA SER A 136 4.19 0.66 -0.18
C SER A 136 5.24 0.84 0.89
N VAL A 137 6.38 1.43 0.51
CA VAL A 137 7.46 1.74 1.44
C VAL A 137 7.40 3.21 1.80
N SER A 138 6.89 3.46 3.01
CA SER A 138 6.70 4.80 3.55
C SER A 138 8.03 5.51 3.85
N PRO A 139 8.02 6.84 4.01
CA PRO A 139 9.20 7.60 4.44
C PRO A 139 9.78 7.17 5.80
N TRP A 140 8.98 6.51 6.65
CA TRP A 140 9.36 6.11 8.00
C TRP A 140 10.00 4.71 8.07
N ALA A 141 9.93 3.94 6.98
CA ALA A 141 10.59 2.63 6.88
C ALA A 141 12.07 2.77 6.54
N ASN A 142 12.88 1.78 6.95
CA ASN A 142 14.26 1.68 6.46
C ASN A 142 14.27 1.25 4.98
N ARG A 143 14.52 2.22 4.09
CA ARG A 143 14.50 2.01 2.63
C ARG A 143 15.52 0.99 2.14
N ALA A 144 16.73 0.97 2.71
CA ALA A 144 17.78 0.06 2.27
C ALA A 144 17.44 -1.39 2.64
N ASP A 145 17.01 -1.59 3.88
CA ASP A 145 16.55 -2.89 4.36
C ASP A 145 15.32 -3.38 3.58
N MET A 146 14.36 -2.50 3.26
CA MET A 146 13.25 -2.87 2.38
C MET A 146 13.69 -3.16 0.95
N ALA A 147 14.65 -2.43 0.39
CA ALA A 147 15.17 -2.71 -0.95
C ALA A 147 15.81 -4.10 -1.02
N ASP A 148 16.63 -4.46 -0.03
CA ASP A 148 17.25 -5.78 0.08
C ASP A 148 16.20 -6.90 0.25
N LYS A 149 15.15 -6.64 1.04
CA LYS A 149 14.04 -7.59 1.29
C LYS A 149 13.14 -7.81 0.07
N LEU A 150 12.89 -6.77 -0.72
CA LEU A 150 11.98 -6.81 -1.87
C LEU A 150 12.68 -7.28 -3.15
N GLY A 151 13.90 -6.80 -3.40
CA GLY A 151 14.66 -7.12 -4.60
C GLY A 151 13.83 -6.90 -5.88
N ASP A 152 13.95 -7.83 -6.82
CA ASP A 152 13.22 -7.87 -8.09
C ASP A 152 11.89 -8.64 -8.02
N GLN A 153 11.54 -9.22 -6.86
CA GLN A 153 10.34 -10.03 -6.70
C GLN A 153 9.06 -9.21 -6.53
N TYR A 154 9.20 -7.97 -6.08
CA TYR A 154 8.09 -7.06 -5.80
C TYR A 154 8.33 -5.69 -6.42
N ILE A 155 7.24 -4.98 -6.67
CA ILE A 155 7.25 -3.56 -6.99
C ILE A 155 7.45 -2.80 -5.67
N TYR A 156 8.61 -2.18 -5.55
CA TYR A 156 8.93 -1.23 -4.51
C TYR A 156 8.19 0.07 -4.80
N VAL A 157 7.12 0.34 -4.06
CA VAL A 157 6.39 1.60 -4.19
C VAL A 157 7.04 2.62 -3.25
N LEU A 158 7.94 3.44 -3.82
CA LEU A 158 8.63 4.50 -3.11
C LEU A 158 7.66 5.64 -2.84
N ARG A 159 7.45 5.93 -1.55
CA ARG A 159 6.69 7.10 -1.10
C ARG A 159 7.62 8.21 -0.60
N PRO A 160 7.77 9.32 -1.35
CA PRO A 160 8.42 10.52 -0.87
C PRO A 160 7.58 11.20 0.22
N HIS A 161 8.19 12.11 0.98
CA HIS A 161 7.46 12.89 1.96
C HIS A 161 6.68 14.02 1.24
N PRO A 162 5.36 14.20 1.48
CA PRO A 162 4.56 15.22 0.78
C PRO A 162 4.91 16.67 1.11
N ILE A 163 5.78 16.91 2.12
CA ILE A 163 6.15 18.26 2.55
C ILE A 163 6.93 19.01 1.46
N ASP A 164 7.53 18.28 0.53
CA ASP A 164 8.18 18.86 -0.65
C ASP A 164 7.21 19.67 -1.53
N LEU A 165 5.92 19.31 -1.55
CA LEU A 165 4.91 20.01 -2.34
C LEU A 165 4.15 21.07 -1.54
N ALA A 166 4.12 20.96 -0.21
CA ALA A 166 3.36 21.83 0.69
C ALA A 166 4.05 23.18 0.98
N VAL A 167 4.71 23.77 -0.02
CA VAL A 167 5.46 25.04 0.07
C VAL A 167 5.12 25.95 -1.11
N PRO A 168 5.22 27.29 -0.99
CA PRO A 168 4.93 28.18 -2.13
C PRO A 168 5.87 27.99 -3.33
N SER A 169 7.11 27.56 -3.07
CA SER A 169 8.15 27.33 -4.08
C SER A 169 8.95 26.07 -3.74
N LEU A 170 9.21 25.22 -4.73
CA LEU A 170 9.95 23.97 -4.55
C LEU A 170 11.42 24.22 -4.22
N ASN A 171 11.95 23.41 -3.31
CA ASN A 171 13.39 23.21 -3.19
C ASN A 171 13.81 22.07 -4.12
N GLU A 172 14.06 22.38 -5.40
CA GLU A 172 14.39 21.37 -6.41
C GLU A 172 15.63 20.54 -6.05
N GLU A 173 16.66 21.17 -5.50
CA GLU A 173 17.91 20.48 -5.17
C GLU A 173 17.72 19.44 -4.05
N ARG A 174 16.91 19.78 -3.03
CA ARG A 174 16.52 18.83 -1.98
C ARG A 174 15.79 17.63 -2.57
N ILE A 175 14.83 17.88 -3.47
CA ILE A 175 14.01 16.83 -4.11
C ILE A 175 14.91 15.93 -4.96
N ARG A 176 15.75 16.51 -5.82
CA ARG A 176 16.70 15.78 -6.68
C ARG A 176 17.62 14.90 -5.85
N THR A 177 18.27 15.48 -4.86
CA THR A 177 19.18 14.75 -3.96
C THR A 177 18.46 13.59 -3.26
N GLY A 178 17.24 13.84 -2.76
CA GLY A 178 16.43 12.82 -2.09
C GLY A 178 16.00 11.68 -3.01
N LEU A 179 15.55 12.00 -4.22
CA LEU A 179 15.12 11.00 -5.22
C LEU A 179 16.30 10.20 -5.75
N ARG A 180 17.41 10.86 -6.13
CA ARG A 180 18.63 10.20 -6.58
C ARG A 180 19.15 9.20 -5.56
N ARG A 181 19.21 9.62 -4.28
CA ARG A 181 19.61 8.71 -3.19
C ARG A 181 18.65 7.54 -3.04
N ALA A 182 17.34 7.77 -3.12
CA ALA A 182 16.35 6.70 -3.01
C ALA A 182 16.49 5.70 -4.17
N LEU A 183 16.62 6.19 -5.39
CA LEU A 183 16.81 5.36 -6.59
C LEU A 183 18.12 4.56 -6.56
N GLN A 184 19.20 5.14 -6.05
CA GLN A 184 20.47 4.42 -5.83
C GLN A 184 20.32 3.27 -4.83
N ILE A 185 19.56 3.48 -3.75
CA ILE A 185 19.25 2.44 -2.75
C ILE A 185 18.43 1.33 -3.40
N THR A 186 17.44 1.68 -4.22
CA THR A 186 16.50 0.74 -4.83
C THR A 186 16.91 0.28 -6.24
N ARG A 187 18.19 0.39 -6.61
CA ARG A 187 18.67 0.12 -7.99
C ARG A 187 18.42 -1.30 -8.49
N ASN A 188 18.31 -2.25 -7.56
CA ASN A 188 18.05 -3.67 -7.85
C ASN A 188 16.55 -4.02 -7.73
N CYS A 189 15.67 -3.01 -7.59
CA CYS A 189 14.24 -3.21 -7.42
C CYS A 189 13.45 -2.72 -8.63
N HIS A 190 12.22 -3.20 -8.77
CA HIS A 190 11.22 -2.58 -9.63
C HIS A 190 10.57 -1.42 -8.90
N VAL A 191 10.94 -0.18 -9.24
CA VAL A 191 10.53 1.01 -8.47
C VAL A 191 9.35 1.72 -9.10
N GLN A 192 8.34 2.02 -8.29
CA GLN A 192 7.27 2.95 -8.62
C GLN A 192 7.33 4.13 -7.64
N ILE A 193 7.57 5.34 -8.13
CA ILE A 193 7.55 6.54 -7.29
C ILE A 193 6.13 7.10 -7.27
N VAL A 194 5.53 7.25 -6.09
CA VAL A 194 4.18 7.81 -5.96
C VAL A 194 4.13 8.87 -4.87
N MET A 195 3.80 10.10 -5.28
CA MET A 195 3.59 11.23 -4.38
C MET A 195 2.11 11.31 -3.99
N THR A 196 1.80 11.01 -2.72
CA THR A 196 0.43 11.03 -2.16
C THR A 196 0.37 11.88 -0.89
N ASP A 197 -0.83 12.03 -0.31
CA ASP A 197 -1.09 12.81 0.92
C ASP A 197 -0.81 14.32 0.77
N ASN A 198 -1.01 14.83 -0.45
CA ASN A 198 -0.88 16.24 -0.79
C ASN A 198 -2.16 17.00 -0.42
N HIS A 199 -2.39 17.22 0.88
CA HIS A 199 -3.53 18.02 1.34
C HIS A 199 -3.40 19.50 0.97
N THR A 200 -2.17 19.97 0.75
CA THR A 200 -1.88 21.29 0.22
C THR A 200 -0.68 21.21 -0.73
N ILE A 201 -0.66 22.10 -1.71
CA ILE A 201 0.43 22.26 -2.68
C ILE A 201 1.03 23.67 -2.61
N GLY A 202 0.88 24.33 -1.45
CA GLY A 202 1.34 25.70 -1.24
C GLY A 202 0.66 26.72 -2.15
N ASN A 203 -0.59 26.46 -2.57
CA ASN A 203 -1.33 27.23 -3.57
C ASN A 203 -0.60 27.41 -4.91
N ASN A 204 0.33 26.51 -5.25
CA ASN A 204 1.10 26.57 -6.49
C ASN A 204 1.03 25.23 -7.25
N PRO A 205 0.10 25.09 -8.21
CA PRO A 205 -0.01 23.89 -9.06
C PRO A 205 1.25 23.54 -9.85
N GLN A 206 2.12 24.52 -10.13
CA GLN A 206 3.38 24.27 -10.83
C GLN A 206 4.32 23.39 -10.02
N ASN A 207 4.19 23.37 -8.68
CA ASN A 207 4.96 22.46 -7.84
C ASN A 207 4.72 20.99 -8.22
N VAL A 208 3.48 20.60 -8.49
CA VAL A 208 3.16 19.21 -8.85
C VAL A 208 3.75 18.86 -10.21
N ILE A 209 3.58 19.75 -11.19
CA ILE A 209 4.11 19.57 -12.56
C ILE A 209 5.63 19.45 -12.52
N ARG A 210 6.29 20.40 -11.84
CA ARG A 210 7.75 20.44 -11.76
C ARG A 210 8.31 19.27 -10.97
N TRP A 211 7.66 18.86 -9.89
CA TRP A 211 8.06 17.68 -9.13
C TRP A 211 8.00 16.41 -9.99
N CYS A 212 6.94 16.22 -10.78
CA CYS A 212 6.84 15.08 -11.70
C CYS A 212 7.95 15.10 -12.77
N GLN A 213 8.31 16.28 -13.30
CA GLN A 213 9.43 16.42 -14.23
C GLN A 213 10.75 16.01 -13.57
N ILE A 214 11.04 16.54 -12.38
CA ILE A 214 12.26 16.21 -11.63
C ILE A 214 12.33 14.70 -11.35
N ALA A 215 11.22 14.10 -10.90
CA ALA A 215 11.20 12.68 -10.59
C ALA A 215 11.46 11.80 -11.81
N ARG A 216 10.96 12.20 -12.98
CA ARG A 216 11.23 11.52 -14.25
C ARG A 216 12.69 11.71 -14.69
N GLU A 217 13.21 12.92 -14.62
CA GLU A 217 14.62 13.22 -14.96
C GLU A 217 15.59 12.39 -14.11
N GLU A 218 15.38 12.31 -12.78
CA GLU A 218 16.26 11.52 -11.90
C GLU A 218 16.09 10.00 -12.11
N ALA A 219 14.90 9.54 -12.50
CA ALA A 219 14.67 8.13 -12.82
C ALA A 219 15.29 7.70 -14.16
N GLU A 220 15.29 8.59 -15.17
CA GLU A 220 15.91 8.34 -16.48
C GLU A 220 17.45 8.45 -16.45
N ALA A 221 18.03 9.06 -15.41
CA ALA A 221 19.46 9.32 -15.29
C ALA A 221 20.27 8.20 -14.56
N ILE A 222 19.60 7.19 -14.01
CA ILE A 222 20.20 6.05 -13.29
C ILE A 222 20.18 4.80 -14.19
#